data_AF-A0A1B6HU93-F1
#
_entry.id   AF-A0A1B6HU93-F1
#
_cell.length_a   1.000
_cell.length_b   1.000
_cell.length_c   1.000
_cell.angle_alpha   90.00
_cell.angle_beta   90.00
_cell.angle_gamma   90.00
#
_symmetry.space_group_name_H-M   'P 1'
#
loop_
_entity.id
_entity.type
_entity.pdbx_description
1 polymer ?
#
loop_
_entity_poly.entity_id
_entity_poly.type
_entity_poly.pdbx_seq_one_letter_code
_entity_poly.pdbx_strand_id
1 'polypeptide(L)'
;LICKSVLSTKNSDILIETRMMKTHLELEHDGEGSDSEAPEEEEEVLLLWANRQKTRALVQLSRDAHLGSVSDQALLDYYRHQLDLFSNMCLNRQYLALNNLSPHLDIDLILKCMAD
;
A
#
# COMPACT_ATOMS: atom_id res chain seq x y z
N LEU A 1 6.78 15.39 -15.08
CA LEU A 1 8.08 15.79 -14.48
C LEU A 1 8.21 15.29 -13.04
N ILE A 2 7.23 15.58 -12.16
CA ILE A 2 7.21 15.13 -10.74
C ILE A 2 7.37 13.61 -10.61
N CYS A 3 6.67 12.80 -11.40
CA CYS A 3 6.80 11.33 -11.36
C CYS A 3 8.22 10.83 -11.68
N LYS A 4 8.95 11.50 -12.60
CA LYS A 4 10.31 11.10 -12.98
C LYS A 4 11.31 11.42 -11.87
N SER A 5 11.08 12.52 -11.14
CA SER A 5 11.92 12.91 -10.02
C SER A 5 11.61 12.08 -8.77
N VAL A 6 10.34 11.96 -8.38
CA VAL A 6 9.93 11.21 -7.17
C VAL A 6 10.23 9.72 -7.29
N LEU A 7 10.04 9.12 -8.47
CA LEU A 7 10.33 7.70 -8.71
C LEU A 7 11.78 7.45 -9.15
N SER A 8 12.64 8.48 -9.14
CA SER A 8 14.06 8.28 -9.43
C SER A 8 14.71 7.48 -8.31
N THR A 9 15.58 6.54 -8.65
CA THR A 9 16.39 5.79 -7.68
C THR A 9 17.23 6.67 -6.77
N LYS A 10 17.56 7.90 -7.20
CA LYS A 10 18.29 8.89 -6.39
C LYS A 10 17.47 9.46 -5.23
N ASN A 11 16.15 9.36 -5.30
CA ASN A 11 15.21 9.86 -4.30
C ASN A 11 14.46 8.70 -3.64
N SER A 12 14.99 7.47 -3.67
CA SER A 12 14.33 6.31 -3.06
C SER A 12 14.20 6.41 -1.54
N ASP A 13 14.99 7.28 -0.92
CA ASP A 13 15.01 7.57 0.51
C ASP A 13 13.77 8.30 0.99
N ILE A 14 13.12 9.07 0.11
CA ILE A 14 11.89 9.80 0.45
C ILE A 14 10.66 8.91 0.40
N LEU A 15 10.74 7.70 -0.17
CA LEU A 15 9.57 6.85 -0.33
C LEU A 15 9.44 5.86 0.81
N ILE A 16 8.21 5.68 1.28
CA ILE A 16 7.83 4.54 2.09
C ILE A 16 7.43 3.41 1.14
N GLU A 17 8.11 2.29 1.24
CA GLU A 17 7.78 1.06 0.53
C GLU A 17 6.79 0.23 1.34
N THR A 18 5.83 -0.37 0.65
CA THR A 18 4.82 -1.25 1.24
C THR A 18 5.02 -2.66 0.73
N ARG A 19 5.07 -3.64 1.65
CA ARG A 19 5.18 -5.07 1.31
C ARG A 19 4.14 -5.87 2.08
N MET A 20 3.52 -6.83 1.40
CA MET A 20 2.71 -7.86 2.03
C MET A 20 3.62 -9.06 2.31
N MET A 21 3.61 -9.57 3.54
CA MET A 21 4.34 -10.77 3.93
C MET A 21 3.39 -11.77 4.57
N LYS A 22 3.59 -13.05 4.25
CA LYS A 22 2.88 -14.16 4.88
C LYS A 22 3.73 -14.65 6.05
N THR A 23 3.17 -14.57 7.25
CA THR A 23 3.81 -15.13 8.44
C THR A 23 3.10 -16.42 8.80
N HIS A 24 3.88 -17.45 9.12
CA HIS A 24 3.36 -18.73 9.54
C HIS A 24 3.20 -18.69 11.06
N LEU A 25 1.98 -18.88 11.57
CA LEU A 25 1.75 -18.99 13.00
C LEU A 25 2.31 -20.34 13.48
N GLU A 26 3.34 -20.31 14.33
CA GLU A 26 3.71 -21.48 15.13
C GLU A 26 2.71 -21.56 16.30
N LEU A 27 1.64 -22.32 16.14
CA LEU A 27 0.77 -22.68 17.25
C LEU A 27 1.57 -23.59 18.20
N GLU A 28 1.94 -23.08 19.37
CA GLU A 28 2.40 -23.90 20.49
C GLU A 28 1.22 -24.79 20.94
N HIS A 29 1.13 -25.99 20.37
CA HIS A 29 0.07 -26.94 20.68
C HIS A 29 0.41 -27.69 21.97
N ASP A 30 -0.12 -27.19 23.09
CA ASP A 30 -0.08 -27.89 24.38
C ASP A 30 -1.25 -28.90 24.42
N GLY A 31 -0.96 -30.16 24.09
CA GLY A 31 -1.75 -31.32 24.51
C GLY A 31 -2.84 -31.85 23.57
N GLU A 32 -2.52 -33.00 22.96
CA GLU A 32 -3.39 -34.16 22.65
C GLU A 32 -4.81 -33.89 22.08
N GLY A 33 -4.93 -33.89 20.75
CA GLY A 33 -6.21 -34.13 20.10
C GLY A 33 -6.22 -33.86 18.60
N SER A 34 -6.22 -34.94 17.82
CA SER A 34 -6.49 -35.02 16.37
C SER A 34 -7.40 -33.93 15.79
N ASP A 35 -6.83 -32.94 15.09
CA ASP A 35 -7.20 -32.61 13.70
C ASP A 35 -6.02 -31.88 13.04
N SER A 36 -5.73 -32.19 11.78
CA SER A 36 -4.61 -31.59 11.06
C SER A 36 -5.06 -30.23 10.52
N GLU A 37 -5.28 -29.25 11.39
CA GLU A 37 -5.58 -27.87 10.98
C GLU A 37 -4.34 -27.29 10.28
N ALA A 38 -4.51 -26.92 9.01
CA ALA A 38 -3.47 -26.27 8.24
C ALA A 38 -3.02 -25.00 8.97
N PRO A 39 -1.72 -24.69 8.98
CA PRO A 39 -1.22 -23.48 9.60
C PRO A 39 -1.97 -22.26 9.06
N GLU A 40 -2.57 -21.48 9.95
CA GLU A 40 -3.22 -20.23 9.57
C GLU A 40 -2.15 -19.25 9.07
N GLU A 41 -2.16 -18.96 7.75
CA GLU A 41 -1.30 -17.96 7.14
C GLU A 41 -1.89 -16.58 7.41
N GLU A 42 -1.22 -15.77 8.24
CA GLU A 42 -1.62 -14.38 8.44
C GLU A 42 -0.85 -13.47 7.47
N GLU A 43 -1.57 -12.73 6.62
CA GLU A 43 -1.01 -11.74 5.72
C GLU A 43 -0.83 -10.40 6.46
N GLU A 44 0.42 -10.01 6.68
CA GLU A 44 0.76 -8.75 7.33
C GLU A 44 1.31 -7.73 6.31
N VAL A 45 0.88 -6.48 6.47
CA VAL A 45 1.40 -5.35 5.68
C VAL A 45 2.51 -4.65 6.44
N LEU A 46 3.70 -4.61 5.85
CA LEU A 46 4.90 -3.94 6.36
C LEU A 46 5.17 -2.64 5.59
N LEU A 47 5.50 -1.58 6.34
CA LEU A 47 6.05 -0.34 5.83
C LEU A 47 7.55 -0.31 6.04
N LEU A 48 8.31 0.01 4.99
CA LEU A 48 9.76 0.16 5.01
C LEU A 48 10.14 1.58 4.61
N TRP A 49 11.00 2.24 5.38
CA TRP A 49 11.44 3.61 5.12
C TRP A 49 12.91 3.82 5.49
N ALA A 50 13.42 5.02 5.22
CA ALA A 50 14.84 5.36 5.40
C ALA A 50 15.77 4.37 4.66
N ASN A 51 15.55 4.22 3.35
CA ASN A 51 16.26 3.25 2.50
C ASN A 51 16.13 1.80 3.01
N ARG A 52 14.94 1.41 3.46
CA ARG A 52 14.60 0.05 3.93
C ARG A 52 15.37 -0.38 5.18
N GLN A 53 15.98 0.57 5.90
CA GLN A 53 16.66 0.32 7.17
C GLN A 53 15.69 0.25 8.35
N LYS A 54 14.51 0.86 8.20
CA LYS A 54 13.43 0.80 9.19
C LYS A 54 12.25 0.08 8.59
N THR A 55 11.66 -0.82 9.37
CA THR A 55 10.50 -1.62 8.98
C THR A 55 9.55 -1.74 10.17
N ARG A 56 8.25 -1.65 9.91
CA ARG A 56 7.21 -1.94 10.91
C ARG A 56 5.92 -2.41 10.24
N ALA A 57 5.15 -3.21 10.99
CA ALA A 57 3.80 -3.57 10.62
C ALA A 57 2.85 -2.37 10.67
N LEU A 58 2.02 -2.23 9.63
CA LEU A 58 1.02 -1.18 9.53
C LEU A 58 0.02 -1.24 10.69
N VAL A 59 -0.37 -2.45 11.10
CA VAL A 59 -1.29 -2.67 12.23
C VAL A 59 -0.70 -2.15 13.53
N GLN A 60 0.57 -2.47 13.81
CA GLN A 60 1.28 -1.99 15.00
C GLN A 60 1.46 -0.47 14.97
N LEU A 61 1.85 0.10 13.82
CA LEU A 61 1.96 1.56 13.67
C LEU A 61 0.63 2.26 13.92
N SER A 62 -0.47 1.73 13.38
CA SER A 62 -1.81 2.26 13.62
C SER A 62 -2.16 2.22 15.11
N ARG A 63 -1.92 1.09 15.78
CA ARG A 63 -2.17 0.95 17.21
C ARG A 63 -1.37 1.96 18.04
N ASP A 64 -0.07 2.06 17.81
CA ASP A 64 0.81 2.96 18.58
C ASP A 64 0.49 4.43 18.32
N ALA A 65 0.13 4.78 17.07
CA ALA A 65 -0.38 6.10 16.73
C ALA A 65 -1.67 6.44 17.48
N HIS A 66 -2.61 5.49 17.60
CA HIS A 66 -3.84 5.67 18.41
C HIS A 66 -3.55 5.81 19.91
N LEU A 67 -2.47 5.20 20.42
CA LEU A 67 -2.01 5.35 21.80
C LEU A 67 -1.27 6.67 22.05
N GLY A 68 -1.15 7.55 21.05
CA GLY A 68 -0.58 8.88 21.18
C GLY A 68 0.89 9.01 20.76
N SER A 69 1.43 8.00 20.07
CA SER A 69 2.78 8.11 19.50
C SER A 69 2.83 9.14 18.38
N VAL A 70 3.38 10.32 18.67
CA VAL A 70 3.48 11.43 17.70
C VAL A 70 4.35 11.05 16.49
N SER A 71 5.39 10.25 16.69
CA SER A 71 6.25 9.80 15.60
C SER A 71 5.52 8.86 14.64
N ASP A 72 4.68 7.97 15.16
CA ASP A 72 3.94 7.02 14.32
C ASP A 72 2.78 7.71 13.61
N GLN A 73 2.12 8.68 14.26
CA GLN A 73 1.15 9.56 13.61
C GLN A 73 1.77 10.30 12.41
N ALA A 74 2.93 10.95 12.62
CA ALA A 74 3.62 11.67 11.55
C ALA A 74 4.05 10.74 10.40
N LEU A 75 4.47 9.50 10.70
CA LEU A 75 4.82 8.50 9.69
C LEU A 75 3.60 8.07 8.87
N LEU A 76 2.46 7.83 9.52
CA LEU A 76 1.21 7.48 8.86
C LEU A 76 0.65 8.62 8.00
N ASP A 77 0.73 9.86 8.47
CA ASP A 77 0.34 11.04 7.69
C ASP A 77 1.21 11.19 6.45
N TYR A 78 2.54 11.01 6.59
CA TYR A 78 3.44 10.99 5.45
C TYR A 78 3.07 9.90 4.43
N TYR A 79 2.82 8.69 4.91
CA TYR A 79 2.43 7.56 4.07
C TYR A 79 1.11 7.84 3.34
N ARG A 80 0.13 8.44 4.02
CA ARG A 80 -1.15 8.84 3.42
C ARG A 80 -0.96 9.85 2.29
N HIS A 81 -0.18 10.91 2.53
CA HIS A 81 0.11 11.91 1.49
C HIS A 81 0.85 11.31 0.28
N GLN A 82 1.73 10.33 0.51
CA GLN A 82 2.38 9.60 -0.58
C GLN A 82 1.35 8.83 -1.43
N LEU A 83 0.42 8.11 -0.79
CA LEU A 83 -0.64 7.38 -1.50
C LEU A 83 -1.57 8.33 -2.27
N ASP A 84 -1.91 9.49 -1.71
CA ASP A 84 -2.69 10.52 -2.40
C ASP A 84 -1.95 11.06 -3.63
N LEU A 85 -0.65 11.32 -3.52
CA LEU A 85 0.18 11.74 -4.65
C LEU A 85 0.21 10.67 -5.75
N PHE A 86 0.41 9.40 -5.38
CA PHE A 86 0.42 8.29 -6.32
C PHE A 86 -0.94 8.10 -7.01
N SER A 87 -2.04 8.22 -6.26
CA SER A 87 -3.40 8.13 -6.80
C SER A 87 -3.67 9.24 -7.83
N ASN A 88 -3.27 10.48 -7.52
CA ASN A 88 -3.37 11.61 -8.46
C ASN A 88 -2.46 11.45 -9.69
N MET A 89 -1.28 10.84 -9.53
CA MET A 89 -0.39 10.52 -10.66
C MET A 89 -1.00 9.47 -11.60
N CYS A 90 -1.77 8.51 -11.06
CA CYS A 90 -2.46 7.49 -11.85
C CYS A 90 -3.72 8.03 -12.53
N LEU A 91 -4.49 8.90 -11.88
CA LEU A 91 -5.68 9.55 -12.47
C LEU A 91 -5.33 10.31 -13.76
N ASN A 92 -4.22 11.06 -13.75
CA ASN A 92 -3.74 11.78 -14.93
C ASN A 92 -3.38 10.87 -16.11
N ARG A 93 -3.01 9.59 -15.85
CA ARG A 93 -2.77 8.60 -16.91
C ARG A 93 -4.08 8.01 -17.45
N GLN A 94 -5.13 7.89 -16.64
CA GLN A 94 -6.47 7.52 -17.13
C GLN A 94 -7.01 8.56 -18.10
N TYR A 95 -6.84 9.86 -17.82
CA TYR A 95 -7.21 10.93 -18.76
C TYR A 95 -6.44 10.86 -20.09
N LEU A 96 -5.16 10.48 -20.08
CA LEU A 96 -4.38 10.26 -21.30
C LEU A 96 -4.83 9.03 -22.10
N ALA A 97 -5.25 7.96 -21.42
CA ALA A 97 -5.83 6.78 -22.08
C ALA A 97 -7.20 7.12 -22.70
N LEU A 98 -8.02 7.90 -22.01
CA LEU A 98 -9.31 8.39 -22.49
C LEU A 98 -9.21 9.22 -23.78
N ASN A 99 -8.23 10.12 -23.88
CA ASN A 99 -8.01 10.89 -25.11
C ASN A 99 -7.61 10.01 -26.31
N ASN A 100 -7.00 8.84 -26.08
CA ASN A 100 -6.67 7.89 -27.14
C ASN A 100 -7.81 6.92 -27.47
N LEU A 101 -8.71 6.66 -26.50
CA LEU A 101 -9.88 5.80 -26.67
C LEU A 101 -11.11 6.56 -27.21
N SER A 102 -11.20 7.87 -26.97
CA SER A 102 -12.29 8.75 -27.42
C SER A 102 -12.61 8.69 -28.93
N PRO A 103 -11.65 8.46 -29.85
CA PRO A 103 -11.97 8.26 -31.27
C PRO A 103 -12.56 6.88 -31.59
N HIS A 104 -12.37 5.89 -30.70
CA HIS A 104 -12.68 4.48 -30.91
C HIS A 104 -13.85 3.97 -30.05
N LEU A 105 -14.19 4.68 -28.96
CA LEU A 105 -15.32 4.40 -28.08
C LEU A 105 -16.15 5.67 -27.88
N ASP A 106 -17.47 5.51 -27.99
CA ASP A 106 -18.43 6.56 -27.70
C ASP A 106 -18.35 6.99 -26.22
N ILE A 107 -18.53 8.29 -25.98
CA ILE A 107 -18.42 8.91 -24.64
C ILE A 107 -19.41 8.25 -23.67
N ASP A 108 -20.61 7.91 -24.14
CA ASP A 108 -21.63 7.24 -23.34
C ASP A 108 -21.21 5.82 -22.90
N LEU A 109 -20.41 5.13 -23.71
CA LEU A 109 -19.91 3.78 -23.39
C LEU A 109 -18.79 3.82 -22.35
N ILE A 110 -17.91 4.81 -22.48
CA ILE A 110 -16.85 5.12 -21.52
C ILE A 110 -17.44 5.46 -20.14
N LEU A 111 -18.43 6.35 -20.10
CA LEU A 111 -19.06 6.76 -18.85
C LEU A 111 -19.78 5.60 -18.16
N LYS A 112 -20.40 4.70 -18.93
CA LYS A 112 -20.99 3.46 -18.39
C LYS A 112 -19.93 2.53 -17.77
N CYS A 113 -18.76 2.40 -18.39
CA CYS A 113 -17.68 1.56 -17.89
C CYS A 113 -16.93 2.14 -16.67
N MET A 114 -17.01 3.45 -16.43
CA MET A 114 -16.39 4.11 -15.27
C MET A 114 -17.32 4.25 -14.07
N ALA A 115 -18.62 4.00 -14.24
CA ALA A 115 -19.64 4.15 -13.19
C ALA A 115 -19.90 2.85 -12.38
N ASP A 116 -19.49 1.69 -12.90
CA ASP A 116 -19.42 0.40 -12.19
C ASP A 116 -18.03 0.17 -11.58
#